data_AF-A0A497BRC4-F1
#
_entry.id   AF-A0A497BRC4-F1
#
_cell.length_a   1.000
_cell.length_b   1.000
_cell.length_c   1.000
_cell.angle_alpha   90.00
_cell.angle_beta   90.00
_cell.angle_gamma   90.00
#
_symmetry.space_group_name_H-M   'P 1'
#
loop_
_entity.id
_entity.type
_entity.pdbx_description
1 polymer ?
#
loop_
_entity_poly.entity_id
_entity_poly.type
_entity_poly.pdbx_seq_one_letter_code
_entity_poly.pdbx_strand_id
1 'polypeptide(L)'
;MQRVAWRNAIEVYEQIRQLAPDDERACLTLMELHSRLGRPELAIAELDGLLKIYHEQGKTQRIFAILEDVVREWADSIPLRARLAQEYLNAKNIERALEHLDKLGDLQMEAGQHDDARATIKLIIRLRPPNVEAYQQLLDQLDGGQ
;
A
#
# COMPACT_ATOMS: atom_id res chain seq x y z
N MET A 1 14.20 -26.98 -4.09
CA MET A 1 15.28 -26.22 -4.76
C MET A 1 14.95 -24.73 -4.88
N GLN A 2 13.77 -24.30 -5.37
CA GLN A 2 13.43 -22.87 -5.54
C GLN A 2 13.56 -22.01 -4.27
N ARG A 3 13.07 -22.49 -3.10
CA ARG A 3 13.20 -21.74 -1.84
C ARG A 3 14.66 -21.51 -1.40
N VAL A 4 15.58 -22.42 -1.74
CA VAL A 4 17.02 -22.25 -1.44
C VAL A 4 17.62 -21.19 -2.36
N ALA A 5 17.27 -21.22 -3.64
CA ALA A 5 17.70 -20.19 -4.59
C ALA A 5 17.18 -18.79 -4.20
N TRP A 6 15.95 -18.67 -3.69
CA TRP A 6 15.40 -17.40 -3.21
C TRP A 6 16.13 -16.84 -1.99
N ARG A 7 16.54 -17.70 -1.05
CA ARG A 7 17.32 -17.26 0.12
C ARG A 7 18.70 -16.73 -0.30
N ASN A 8 19.38 -17.44 -1.20
CA ASN A 8 20.66 -16.97 -1.74
C ASN A 8 20.49 -15.65 -2.51
N ALA A 9 19.39 -15.50 -3.26
CA ALA A 9 19.10 -14.24 -3.95
C ALA A 9 18.86 -13.08 -2.98
N ILE A 10 18.12 -13.32 -1.88
CA ILE A 10 17.92 -12.32 -0.82
C ILE A 10 19.26 -11.83 -0.28
N GLU A 11 20.17 -12.73 0.08
CA GLU A 11 21.50 -12.34 0.61
C GLU A 11 22.27 -11.44 -0.36
N VAL A 12 22.20 -11.73 -1.66
CA VAL A 12 22.86 -10.90 -2.69
C VAL A 12 22.19 -9.53 -2.81
N TYR A 13 20.86 -9.48 -2.86
CA TYR A 13 20.15 -8.21 -2.99
C TYR A 13 20.21 -7.35 -1.72
N GLU A 14 20.27 -7.97 -0.54
CA GLU A 14 20.53 -7.27 0.73
C GLU A 14 21.90 -6.58 0.72
N GLN A 15 22.94 -7.25 0.20
CA GLN A 15 24.26 -6.63 0.04
C GLN A 15 24.23 -5.46 -0.94
N ILE A 16 23.51 -5.59 -2.07
CA ILE A 16 23.33 -4.49 -3.02
C ILE A 16 22.63 -3.31 -2.33
N ARG A 17 21.53 -3.56 -1.62
CA ARG A 17 20.78 -2.52 -0.89
C ARG A 17 21.62 -1.83 0.19
N GLN A 18 22.51 -2.57 0.87
CA GLN A 18 23.43 -1.98 1.84
C GLN A 18 24.43 -1.01 1.21
N LEU A 19 24.88 -1.30 -0.02
CA LEU A 19 25.81 -0.46 -0.77
C LEU A 19 25.10 0.70 -1.50
N ALA A 20 23.89 0.46 -2.00
CA ALA A 20 23.05 1.39 -2.74
C ALA A 20 21.61 1.30 -2.24
N PRO A 21 21.25 2.03 -1.17
CA PRO A 21 19.91 2.00 -0.58
C PRO A 21 18.79 2.48 -1.52
N ASP A 22 19.14 3.23 -2.55
CA ASP A 22 18.21 3.75 -3.57
C ASP A 22 18.19 2.92 -4.86
N ASP A 23 18.86 1.76 -4.88
CA ASP A 23 18.76 0.77 -5.95
C ASP A 23 17.36 0.16 -5.94
N GLU A 24 16.50 0.76 -6.77
CA GLU A 24 15.11 0.38 -6.93
C GLU A 24 14.94 -1.10 -7.27
N ARG A 25 15.79 -1.62 -8.16
CA ARG A 25 15.69 -3.00 -8.61
C ARG A 25 15.97 -3.94 -7.45
N ALA A 26 16.98 -3.65 -6.62
CA ALA A 26 17.28 -4.45 -5.44
C ALA A 26 16.13 -4.42 -4.43
N CYS A 27 15.61 -3.24 -4.10
CA CYS A 27 14.50 -3.08 -3.16
C CYS A 27 13.23 -3.79 -3.64
N LEU A 28 12.83 -3.61 -4.91
CA LEU A 28 11.64 -4.27 -5.46
C LEU A 28 11.81 -5.79 -5.58
N THR A 29 13.03 -6.27 -5.88
CA THR A 29 13.30 -7.71 -5.90
C THR A 29 13.24 -8.31 -4.49
N LEU A 30 13.79 -7.62 -3.48
CA LEU A 30 13.68 -8.06 -2.07
C LEU A 30 12.23 -8.08 -1.61
N MET A 31 11.45 -7.04 -1.95
CA MET A 31 10.01 -6.99 -1.69
C MET A 31 9.30 -8.23 -2.25
N GLU A 32 9.51 -8.53 -3.53
CA GLU A 32 8.90 -9.67 -4.20
C GLU A 32 9.32 -11.01 -3.55
N LEU A 33 10.61 -11.18 -3.27
CA LEU A 33 11.15 -12.40 -2.66
C LEU A 33 10.62 -12.61 -1.23
N HIS A 34 10.53 -11.55 -0.43
CA HIS A 34 9.93 -11.61 0.91
C HIS A 34 8.46 -11.98 0.85
N SER A 35 7.69 -11.40 -0.08
CA SER A 35 6.28 -11.74 -0.31
C SER A 35 6.12 -13.23 -0.67
N ARG A 36 6.89 -13.75 -1.63
CA ARG A 36 6.89 -15.16 -2.05
C ARG A 36 7.28 -16.15 -0.95
N LEU A 37 8.05 -15.70 0.05
CA LEU A 37 8.44 -16.49 1.21
C LEU A 37 7.47 -16.40 2.38
N GLY A 38 6.34 -15.69 2.23
CA GLY A 38 5.35 -15.51 3.30
C GLY A 38 5.83 -14.56 4.39
N ARG A 39 6.61 -13.54 4.02
CA ARG A 39 7.10 -12.48 4.92
C ARG A 39 6.62 -11.11 4.45
N PRO A 40 5.30 -10.87 4.40
CA PRO A 40 4.74 -9.64 3.84
C PRO A 40 5.19 -8.39 4.61
N GLU A 41 5.49 -8.50 5.91
CA GLU A 41 5.95 -7.36 6.71
C GLU A 41 7.31 -6.86 6.22
N LEU A 42 8.23 -7.78 5.91
CA LEU A 42 9.54 -7.43 5.33
C LEU A 42 9.40 -6.87 3.92
N ALA A 43 8.48 -7.43 3.12
CA ALA A 43 8.24 -6.93 1.78
C ALA A 43 7.80 -5.45 1.79
N ILE A 44 6.86 -5.12 2.68
CA ILE A 44 6.39 -3.75 2.84
C ILE A 44 7.49 -2.84 3.40
N ALA A 45 8.32 -3.32 4.33
CA ALA A 45 9.44 -2.55 4.87
C ALA A 45 10.47 -2.16 3.79
N GLU A 46 10.76 -3.08 2.84
CA GLU A 46 11.65 -2.79 1.71
C GLU A 46 11.08 -1.69 0.80
N LEU A 47 9.77 -1.75 0.51
CA LEU A 47 9.10 -0.71 -0.27
C LEU A 47 9.12 0.64 0.47
N ASP A 48 8.79 0.66 1.77
CA ASP A 48 8.77 1.90 2.58
C ASP A 48 10.13 2.57 2.64
N GLY A 49 11.21 1.79 2.77
CA GLY A 49 12.58 2.29 2.75
C GLY A 49 12.88 3.03 1.44
N LEU A 50 12.54 2.42 0.31
CA LEU A 50 12.72 3.01 -1.01
C LEU A 50 11.86 4.28 -1.21
N LEU A 51 10.58 4.23 -0.85
CA LEU A 51 9.67 5.37 -1.00
C LEU A 51 10.13 6.57 -0.15
N LYS A 52 10.63 6.32 1.06
CA LYS A 52 11.19 7.37 1.92
C LYS A 52 12.36 8.09 1.25
N ILE A 53 13.31 7.34 0.69
CA ILE A 53 14.46 7.90 -0.04
C ILE A 53 13.96 8.73 -1.24
N TYR A 54 12.98 8.23 -1.98
CA TYR A 54 12.46 8.93 -3.16
C TYR A 54 11.70 10.21 -2.79
N HIS A 55 11.02 10.22 -1.65
CA HIS A 55 10.43 11.42 -1.09
C HIS A 55 11.51 12.46 -0.75
N GLU A 56 12.57 12.06 -0.06
CA GLU A 56 13.71 12.92 0.28
C GLU A 56 14.42 13.48 -0.97
N GLN A 57 14.44 12.71 -2.06
CA GLN A 57 15.00 13.11 -3.35
C GLN A 57 14.01 13.89 -4.24
N GLY A 58 12.76 14.09 -3.82
CA GLY A 58 11.72 14.76 -4.62
C GLY A 58 11.27 13.97 -5.86
N LYS A 59 11.49 12.65 -5.90
CA LYS A 59 11.14 11.76 -7.03
C LYS A 59 9.65 11.35 -7.00
N THR A 60 8.74 12.29 -6.80
CA THR A 60 7.30 12.02 -6.63
C THR A 60 6.68 11.25 -7.79
N GLN A 61 7.02 11.54 -9.04
CA GLN A 61 6.49 10.78 -10.18
C GLN A 61 6.91 9.31 -10.15
N ARG A 62 8.11 9.01 -9.66
CA ARG A 62 8.59 7.63 -9.56
C ARG A 62 7.90 6.86 -8.45
N ILE A 63 7.60 7.53 -7.34
CA ILE A 63 6.79 6.97 -6.24
C ILE A 63 5.43 6.50 -6.75
N PHE A 64 4.73 7.36 -7.50
CA PHE A 64 3.45 6.97 -8.11
C PHE A 64 3.60 5.78 -9.04
N ALA A 65 4.58 5.80 -9.95
CA ALA A 65 4.80 4.70 -10.89
C ALA A 65 5.02 3.36 -10.16
N ILE A 66 5.89 3.33 -9.13
CA ILE A 66 6.14 2.13 -8.34
C ILE A 66 4.87 1.66 -7.63
N LEU A 67 4.19 2.56 -6.92
CA LEU A 67 3.01 2.21 -6.13
C LEU A 67 1.86 1.72 -7.01
N GLU A 68 1.63 2.34 -8.16
CA GLU A 68 0.62 1.89 -9.13
C GLU A 68 0.94 0.50 -9.68
N ASP A 69 2.20 0.22 -9.98
CA ASP A 69 2.62 -1.09 -10.48
C ASP A 69 2.44 -2.18 -9.41
N VAL A 70 2.89 -1.95 -8.17
CA VAL A 70 2.75 -2.95 -7.09
C VAL A 70 1.29 -3.14 -6.65
N VAL A 71 0.46 -2.08 -6.68
CA VAL A 71 -0.99 -2.21 -6.41
C VAL A 71 -1.69 -2.96 -7.54
N ARG A 72 -1.23 -2.83 -8.78
CA ARG A 72 -1.77 -3.62 -9.90
C ARG A 72 -1.43 -5.10 -9.75
N GLU A 73 -0.23 -5.43 -9.30
CA GLU A 73 0.21 -6.81 -9.08
C GLU A 73 -0.47 -7.45 -7.86
N TRP A 74 -0.58 -6.70 -6.76
CA TRP A 74 -1.18 -7.15 -5.50
C TRP A 74 -2.41 -6.32 -5.14
N ALA A 75 -3.44 -6.44 -5.99
CA ALA A 75 -4.66 -5.65 -5.88
C ALA A 75 -5.36 -5.77 -4.52
N ASP A 76 -5.27 -6.89 -3.81
CA ASP A 76 -5.96 -7.06 -2.51
C ASP A 76 -5.06 -6.75 -1.30
N SER A 77 -3.91 -6.10 -1.53
CA SER A 77 -3.02 -5.68 -0.45
C SER A 77 -3.48 -4.39 0.21
N ILE A 78 -4.13 -4.53 1.37
CA ILE A 78 -4.50 -3.43 2.29
C ILE A 78 -3.33 -2.43 2.49
N PRO A 79 -2.10 -2.84 2.87
CA PRO A 79 -1.01 -1.89 3.11
C PRO A 79 -0.57 -1.13 1.85
N LEU A 80 -0.65 -1.74 0.66
CA LEU A 80 -0.29 -1.05 -0.58
C LEU A 80 -1.35 -0.04 -1.00
N ARG A 81 -2.64 -0.38 -0.86
CA ARG A 81 -3.74 0.55 -1.13
C ARG A 81 -3.71 1.76 -0.22
N ALA A 82 -3.45 1.57 1.07
CA ALA A 82 -3.33 2.66 2.03
C ALA A 82 -2.22 3.65 1.64
N ARG A 83 -1.06 3.15 1.19
CA ARG A 83 0.06 3.98 0.72
C ARG A 83 -0.30 4.78 -0.52
N LEU A 84 -0.83 4.13 -1.55
CA LEU A 84 -1.17 4.82 -2.79
C LEU A 84 -2.29 5.85 -2.59
N ALA A 85 -3.31 5.54 -1.77
CA ALA A 85 -4.30 6.51 -1.34
C ALA A 85 -3.66 7.74 -0.67
N GLN A 86 -2.74 7.51 0.28
CA GLN A 86 -2.04 8.59 0.98
C GLN A 86 -1.20 9.45 0.03
N GLU A 87 -0.51 8.86 -0.95
CA GLU A 87 0.25 9.63 -1.94
C GLU A 87 -0.68 10.51 -2.79
N TYR A 88 -1.83 10.00 -3.21
CA TYR A 88 -2.82 10.80 -3.92
C TYR A 88 -3.42 11.93 -3.07
N LEU A 89 -3.65 11.70 -1.78
CA LEU A 89 -4.07 12.75 -0.84
C LEU A 89 -3.00 13.83 -0.70
N ASN A 90 -1.73 13.45 -0.56
CA ASN A 90 -0.60 14.39 -0.49
C ASN A 90 -0.50 15.25 -1.75
N ALA A 91 -0.75 14.65 -2.92
CA ALA A 91 -0.80 15.34 -4.22
C ALA A 91 -2.11 16.12 -4.46
N LYS A 92 -3.05 16.13 -3.50
CA LYS A 92 -4.39 16.74 -3.61
C LYS A 92 -5.23 16.18 -4.76
N ASN A 93 -4.91 14.99 -5.25
CA ASN A 93 -5.71 14.28 -6.23
C ASN A 93 -6.78 13.44 -5.51
N ILE A 94 -7.86 14.12 -5.12
CA ILE A 94 -8.92 13.52 -4.31
C ILE A 94 -9.66 12.41 -5.05
N GLU A 95 -9.84 12.53 -6.37
CA GLU A 95 -10.51 11.52 -7.20
C GLU A 95 -9.79 10.18 -7.12
N ARG A 96 -8.48 10.16 -7.41
CA ARG A 96 -7.68 8.93 -7.34
C ARG A 96 -7.53 8.42 -5.90
N ALA A 97 -7.43 9.32 -4.92
CA ALA A 97 -7.42 8.91 -3.52
C ALA A 97 -8.70 8.17 -3.13
N LEU A 98 -9.87 8.66 -3.55
CA LEU A 98 -11.16 8.04 -3.29
C LEU A 98 -11.26 6.63 -3.91
N GLU A 99 -10.77 6.43 -5.14
CA GLU A 99 -10.73 5.10 -5.78
C GLU A 99 -9.98 4.07 -4.91
N HIS A 100 -8.83 4.47 -4.35
CA HIS A 100 -8.04 3.57 -3.52
C HIS A 100 -8.60 3.41 -2.10
N LEU A 101 -9.19 4.45 -1.52
CA LEU A 101 -9.82 4.40 -0.20
C LEU A 101 -11.09 3.54 -0.19
N ASP A 102 -11.90 3.61 -1.25
CA ASP A 102 -13.11 2.79 -1.39
C ASP A 102 -12.77 1.30 -1.33
N LYS A 103 -11.88 0.86 -2.23
CA LYS A 103 -11.44 -0.54 -2.24
C LYS A 103 -10.61 -0.92 -1.01
N LEU A 104 -9.93 0.03 -0.34
CA LEU A 104 -9.29 -0.22 0.95
C LEU A 104 -10.33 -0.55 2.02
N GLY A 105 -11.43 0.21 2.09
CA GLY A 105 -12.54 -0.04 3.01
C GLY A 105 -13.15 -1.41 2.80
N ASP A 106 -13.40 -1.79 1.55
CA ASP A 106 -13.91 -3.13 1.19
C ASP A 106 -13.00 -4.25 1.71
N LEU A 107 -11.70 -4.17 1.42
CA LEU A 107 -10.73 -5.18 1.86
C LEU A 107 -10.63 -5.26 3.39
N GLN A 108 -10.71 -4.12 4.08
CA GLN A 108 -10.71 -4.09 5.54
C GLN A 108 -11.97 -4.77 6.11
N MET A 109 -13.13 -4.56 5.49
CA MET A 109 -14.36 -5.26 5.90
C MET A 109 -14.26 -6.77 5.65
N GLU A 110 -13.79 -7.19 4.47
CA GLU A 110 -13.58 -8.60 4.12
C GLU A 110 -12.60 -9.29 5.08
N ALA A 111 -11.57 -8.57 5.54
CA ALA A 111 -10.58 -9.05 6.51
C ALA A 111 -11.06 -8.99 7.97
N GLY A 112 -12.29 -8.52 8.25
CA GLY A 112 -12.82 -8.35 9.61
C GLY A 112 -12.19 -7.19 10.40
N GLN A 113 -11.45 -6.30 9.73
CA GLN A 113 -10.81 -5.12 10.30
C GLN A 113 -11.82 -3.97 10.42
N HIS A 114 -12.90 -4.19 11.16
CA HIS A 114 -14.05 -3.28 11.20
C HIS A 114 -13.70 -1.87 11.70
N ASP A 115 -12.80 -1.74 12.68
CA ASP A 115 -12.37 -0.44 13.19
C ASP A 115 -11.60 0.36 12.13
N ASP A 116 -10.71 -0.30 11.39
CA ASP A 116 -9.95 0.33 10.31
C ASP A 116 -10.87 0.70 9.14
N ALA A 117 -11.82 -0.18 8.77
CA ALA A 117 -12.83 0.11 7.77
C ALA A 117 -13.66 1.36 8.14
N ARG A 118 -14.12 1.45 9.40
CA ARG A 118 -14.84 2.65 9.89
C ARG A 118 -13.99 3.91 9.78
N ALA A 119 -12.69 3.83 10.08
CA ALA A 119 -11.77 4.97 9.95
C ALA A 119 -11.61 5.40 8.47
N THR A 120 -11.44 4.44 7.56
CA THR A 120 -11.37 4.66 6.12
C THR A 120 -12.66 5.31 5.58
N ILE A 121 -13.82 4.79 5.95
CA ILE A 121 -15.13 5.33 5.52
C ILE A 121 -15.33 6.75 6.06
N LYS A 122 -14.96 7.03 7.31
CA LYS A 122 -14.99 8.39 7.88
C LYS A 122 -14.09 9.35 7.10
N LEU A 123 -12.92 8.87 6.64
CA LEU A 123 -12.04 9.66 5.79
C LEU A 123 -12.69 9.94 4.43
N ILE A 124 -13.28 8.92 3.78
CA ILE A 124 -14.02 9.08 2.52
C ILE A 124 -15.11 10.16 2.68
N ILE A 125 -15.94 10.07 3.72
CA ILE A 125 -17.02 11.05 3.99
C ILE A 125 -16.45 12.47 4.11
N ARG A 126 -15.31 12.65 4.79
CA ARG A 126 -14.65 13.97 4.92
C ARG A 126 -14.19 14.54 3.58
N LEU A 127 -13.83 13.69 2.62
CA LEU A 127 -13.41 14.09 1.27
C LEU A 127 -14.60 14.45 0.36
N ARG A 128 -15.84 14.25 0.82
CA ARG A 128 -17.09 14.62 0.12
C ARG A 128 -17.18 14.04 -1.29
N PRO A 129 -17.15 12.71 -1.46
CA PRO A 129 -17.40 12.08 -2.75
C PRO A 129 -18.84 12.38 -3.21
N PRO A 130 -19.14 12.27 -4.51
CA PRO A 130 -20.49 12.48 -5.04
C PRO A 130 -21.57 11.61 -4.37
N ASN A 131 -21.21 10.41 -3.92
CA ASN A 131 -22.09 9.43 -3.27
C ASN A 131 -21.91 9.38 -1.74
N VAL A 132 -21.59 10.50 -1.10
CA VAL A 132 -21.33 10.60 0.36
C VAL A 132 -22.44 9.97 1.22
N GLU A 133 -23.70 10.06 0.81
CA GLU A 133 -24.85 9.48 1.53
C GLU A 133 -24.74 7.96 1.68
N ALA A 134 -24.21 7.26 0.67
CA ALA A 134 -24.01 5.82 0.72
C ALA A 134 -22.98 5.42 1.78
N TYR A 135 -21.89 6.19 1.88
CA TYR A 135 -20.86 5.95 2.90
C TYR A 135 -21.34 6.27 4.31
N GLN A 136 -22.21 7.28 4.47
CA GLN A 136 -22.84 7.57 5.76
C GLN A 136 -23.72 6.41 6.22
N GLN A 137 -24.57 5.88 5.32
CA GLN A 137 -25.39 4.71 5.62
C GLN A 137 -24.55 3.47 5.95
N LEU A 138 -23.46 3.24 5.21
CA LEU A 138 -22.53 2.14 5.50
C LEU A 138 -21.90 2.30 6.89
N LEU A 139 -21.49 3.52 7.26
CA LEU A 139 -20.93 3.78 8.57
C LEU A 139 -21.96 3.55 9.70
N ASP A 140 -23.21 4.00 9.52
CA ASP A 140 -24.29 3.79 10.48
C ASP A 140 -24.58 2.29 10.70
N GLN A 141 -24.55 1.49 9.63
CA GLN A 141 -24.71 0.04 9.72
C GLN A 141 -23.56 -0.62 10.50
N LEU A 142 -22.33 -0.17 10.25
CA LEU A 142 -21.16 -0.68 10.97
C LEU A 142 -21.20 -0.30 12.45
N ASP A 143 -21.63 0.92 12.80
CA ASP A 143 -21.72 1.40 14.19
C ASP A 143 -22.93 0.80 14.94
N GLY A 144 -24.04 0.53 14.26
CA GLY A 144 -25.26 -0.04 14.84
C GLY A 144 -25.29 -1.57 14.97
N GLY A 145 -24.29 -2.27 14.43
CA GLY A 145 -24.17 -3.74 14.48
C GLY A 145 -23.47 -4.30 15.74
N GLN A 146 -23.38 -3.53 16.83
CA GLN A 146 -22.77 -3.93 18.12
C GLN A 146 -23.78 -4.54 19.09
#